data_AF-A0A2K3K4V3-F1
#
_entry.id   AF-A0A2K3K4V3-F1
#
_cell.length_a   1.000
_cell.length_b   1.000
_cell.length_c   1.000
_cell.angle_alpha   90.00
_cell.angle_beta   90.00
_cell.angle_gamma   90.00
#
_symmetry.space_group_name_H-M   'P 1'
#
loop_
_entity.id
_entity.type
_entity.pdbx_description
1 polymer ?
#
loop_
_entity_poly.entity_id
_entity_poly.type
_entity_poly.pdbx_seq_one_letter_code
_entity_poly.pdbx_strand_id
1 'polypeptide(L)'
;MKVGGEDNGDWFKSNVCTVLGKGDSIRFWQIKWLGNDSLQYLYPQLYNKALNHEAVVTDVGSWNDSNWQWHLQWVEELLSTEMKALSELTCILTNISPTPDSPDRRKWIPNHAGIFSVRSTYVFLQNRDAQSTFDSNVVDALQNLWENDVPSK
;
A
#
# COMPACT_ATOMS: atom_id res chain seq x y z
N MET A 1 5.73 -18.25 -17.86
CA MET A 1 5.61 -17.31 -16.73
C MET A 1 4.17 -16.81 -16.66
N LYS A 2 3.35 -17.32 -15.73
CA LYS A 2 1.96 -16.86 -15.55
C LYS A 2 1.98 -15.70 -14.56
N VAL A 3 1.88 -14.47 -15.08
CA VAL A 3 1.78 -13.28 -14.24
C VAL A 3 0.33 -13.20 -13.75
N GLY A 4 0.09 -13.44 -12.45
CA GLY A 4 -1.23 -13.28 -11.81
C GLY A 4 -1.92 -14.53 -11.25
N GLY A 5 -1.19 -15.62 -10.95
CA GLY A 5 -1.73 -16.71 -10.14
C GLY A 5 -1.81 -16.35 -8.65
N GLU A 6 -2.79 -16.90 -7.92
CA GLU A 6 -3.02 -16.67 -6.48
C GLU A 6 -1.81 -17.06 -5.60
N ASP A 7 -0.97 -18.00 -6.05
CA ASP A 7 0.27 -18.43 -5.37
C ASP A 7 1.39 -17.38 -5.37
N ASN A 8 1.20 -16.22 -6.01
CA ASN A 8 2.25 -15.23 -6.22
C ASN A 8 2.16 -14.02 -5.27
N GLY A 9 1.66 -14.24 -4.05
CA GLY A 9 1.79 -13.35 -2.90
C GLY A 9 1.38 -11.91 -3.15
N ASP A 10 0.13 -11.67 -3.57
CA ASP A 10 -0.56 -10.36 -3.65
C ASP A 10 0.29 -9.14 -4.08
N TRP A 11 1.34 -9.38 -4.89
CA TRP A 11 2.41 -8.42 -5.13
C TRP A 11 1.89 -7.13 -5.74
N PHE A 12 0.87 -7.24 -6.60
CA PHE A 12 0.27 -6.09 -7.24
C PHE A 12 -0.45 -5.21 -6.22
N LYS A 13 -1.26 -5.80 -5.34
CA LYS A 13 -2.00 -5.06 -4.30
C LYS A 13 -1.06 -4.34 -3.35
N SER A 14 0.05 -4.98 -2.96
CA SER A 14 1.07 -4.37 -2.09
C SER A 14 1.78 -3.17 -2.71
N ASN A 15 1.76 -3.06 -4.04
CA ASN A 15 2.44 -2.02 -4.81
C ASN A 15 1.50 -0.95 -5.38
N VAL A 16 0.22 -0.95 -4.98
CA VAL A 16 -0.76 0.07 -5.35
C VAL A 16 -1.26 0.77 -4.09
N CYS A 17 -1.29 2.10 -4.13
CA CYS A 17 -2.00 2.92 -3.14
C CYS A 17 -3.04 3.82 -3.83
N THR A 18 -3.85 4.51 -3.04
CA THR A 18 -4.86 5.46 -3.53
C THR A 18 -4.51 6.85 -3.02
N VAL A 19 -4.48 7.82 -3.92
CA VAL A 19 -4.31 9.23 -3.61
C VAL A 19 -5.69 9.80 -3.32
N LEU A 20 -5.83 10.46 -2.17
CA LEU A 20 -7.07 11.11 -1.75
C LEU A 20 -7.48 12.22 -2.74
N GLY A 21 -8.66 12.06 -3.31
CA GLY A 21 -9.42 13.11 -3.97
C GLY A 21 -10.64 13.43 -3.11
N LYS A 22 -11.85 13.25 -3.64
CA LYS A 22 -13.11 13.47 -2.93
C LYS A 22 -13.38 12.45 -1.81
N GLY A 23 -12.70 11.31 -1.79
CA GLY A 23 -12.72 10.35 -0.68
C GLY A 23 -13.91 9.39 -0.64
N ASP A 24 -14.72 9.31 -1.70
CA ASP A 24 -15.92 8.47 -1.75
C ASP A 24 -15.63 7.00 -2.12
N SER A 25 -14.40 6.68 -2.53
CA SER A 25 -13.97 5.33 -2.87
C SER A 25 -12.84 4.80 -1.97
N ILE A 26 -12.40 5.61 -1.01
CA ILE A 26 -11.29 5.28 -0.11
C ILE A 26 -11.86 4.84 1.23
N ARG A 27 -11.82 3.53 1.50
CA ARG A 27 -12.07 3.00 2.85
C ARG A 27 -10.97 3.46 3.78
N PHE A 28 -11.34 4.26 4.77
CA PHE A 28 -10.42 4.98 5.65
C PHE A 28 -9.40 4.03 6.30
N TRP A 29 -9.85 2.89 6.83
CA TRP A 29 -8.97 1.98 7.55
C TRP A 29 -8.20 1.02 6.66
N GLN A 30 -8.82 0.53 5.59
CA GLN A 30 -8.36 -0.66 4.87
C GLN A 30 -7.47 -0.35 3.67
N ILE A 31 -7.68 0.80 3.02
CA ILE A 31 -6.93 1.18 1.83
C ILE A 31 -5.62 1.87 2.22
N LYS A 32 -4.56 1.63 1.46
CA LYS A 32 -3.32 2.41 1.52
C LYS A 32 -3.57 3.77 0.89
N TRP A 33 -3.90 4.78 1.68
CA TRP A 33 -4.06 6.16 1.20
C TRP A 33 -3.26 7.18 2.01
N LEU A 34 -2.76 6.76 3.17
CA LEU A 34 -1.92 7.56 4.06
C LEU A 34 -0.60 6.83 4.31
N GLY A 35 0.43 7.16 3.54
CA GLY A 35 1.74 6.51 3.62
C GLY A 35 1.82 5.18 2.86
N ASN A 36 2.62 4.24 3.36
CA ASN A 36 2.98 2.99 2.66
C ASN A 36 2.06 1.81 2.99
N ASP A 37 1.37 1.87 4.13
CA ASP A 37 0.49 0.81 4.64
C ASP A 37 -0.87 1.37 5.03
N SER A 38 -1.84 0.47 5.21
CA SER A 38 -3.20 0.85 5.59
C SER A 38 -3.26 1.21 7.07
N LEU A 39 -4.20 2.09 7.45
CA LEU A 39 -4.35 2.52 8.84
C LEU A 39 -4.71 1.37 9.78
N GLN A 40 -5.40 0.32 9.29
CA GLN A 40 -5.66 -0.88 10.08
C GLN A 40 -4.38 -1.63 10.47
N TYR A 41 -3.34 -1.57 9.63
CA TYR A 41 -2.06 -2.22 9.90
C TYR A 41 -1.18 -1.36 10.82
N LEU A 42 -1.22 -0.04 10.62
CA LEU A 42 -0.44 0.92 11.42
C LEU A 42 -1.03 1.15 12.81
N TYR A 43 -2.36 1.10 12.94
CA TYR A 43 -3.11 1.36 14.17
C TYR A 43 -4.14 0.27 14.46
N PRO A 44 -3.72 -1.00 14.62
CA PRO A 44 -4.65 -2.13 14.80
C PRO A 44 -5.54 -1.97 16.06
N GLN A 45 -5.01 -1.36 17.12
CA GLN A 45 -5.75 -1.08 18.34
C GLN A 45 -6.91 -0.09 18.14
N LEU A 46 -6.73 0.91 17.28
CA LEU A 46 -7.79 1.85 16.93
C LEU A 46 -8.79 1.18 15.99
N TYR A 47 -8.29 0.48 14.97
CA TYR A 47 -9.13 -0.24 14.01
C TYR A 47 -10.09 -1.20 14.72
N ASN A 48 -9.60 -2.02 15.66
CA ASN A 48 -10.45 -2.97 16.38
C ASN A 48 -11.61 -2.31 17.14
N LYS A 49 -11.47 -1.04 17.53
CA LYS A 49 -12.50 -0.26 18.22
C LYS A 49 -13.28 0.68 17.31
N ALA A 50 -12.94 0.79 16.03
CA ALA A 50 -13.63 1.66 15.10
C ALA A 50 -15.09 1.21 14.93
N LEU A 51 -16.02 2.16 14.96
CA LEU A 51 -17.46 1.87 14.82
C LEU A 51 -17.80 1.24 13.47
N ASN A 52 -17.10 1.67 12.40
CA ASN A 52 -17.31 1.17 11.06
C ASN A 52 -15.96 0.97 10.35
N HIS A 53 -15.59 -0.29 10.13
CA HIS A 53 -14.36 -0.68 9.42
C HIS A 53 -14.42 -0.42 7.92
N GLU A 54 -15.63 -0.35 7.37
CA GLU A 54 -15.90 -0.20 5.94
C GLU A 54 -16.13 1.27 5.54
N ALA A 55 -16.11 2.18 6.52
CA ALA A 55 -16.33 3.61 6.32
C ALA A 55 -15.37 4.19 5.27
N VAL A 56 -15.93 4.92 4.31
CA VAL A 56 -15.12 5.70 3.37
C VAL A 56 -14.69 7.02 4.00
N VAL A 57 -13.69 7.70 3.43
CA VAL A 57 -13.17 8.97 3.99
C VAL A 57 -14.29 10.00 4.19
N THR A 58 -15.28 10.05 3.31
CA THR A 58 -16.44 10.95 3.44
C THR A 58 -17.38 10.62 4.60
N ASP A 59 -17.34 9.38 5.12
CA ASP A 59 -18.15 8.98 6.28
C ASP A 59 -17.46 9.31 7.61
N VAL A 60 -16.13 9.48 7.58
CA VAL A 60 -15.26 9.68 8.76
C VAL A 60 -14.95 11.17 8.97
N GLY A 61 -15.67 12.06 8.30
CA GLY A 61 -15.50 13.50 8.47
C GLY A 61 -16.56 14.30 7.75
N SER A 62 -16.55 15.61 7.95
CA SER A 62 -17.44 16.52 7.27
C SER A 62 -16.76 17.86 6.98
N TRP A 63 -17.25 18.53 5.94
CA TRP A 63 -16.89 19.92 5.69
C TRP A 63 -17.65 20.83 6.66
N ASN A 64 -16.91 21.65 7.39
CA ASN A 64 -17.43 22.79 8.12
C ASN A 64 -16.83 24.04 7.46
N ASP A 65 -17.63 24.69 6.62
CA ASP A 65 -17.19 25.71 5.66
C ASP A 65 -16.01 25.19 4.79
N SER A 66 -14.88 25.88 4.84
CA SER A 66 -13.66 25.53 4.10
C SER A 66 -12.72 24.60 4.87
N ASN A 67 -13.12 24.09 6.02
CA ASN A 67 -12.29 23.25 6.88
C ASN A 67 -12.88 21.85 7.00
N TRP A 68 -12.09 20.84 6.63
CA TRP A 68 -12.45 19.45 6.85
C TRP A 68 -12.25 19.07 8.32
N GLN A 69 -13.25 18.44 8.92
CA GLN A 69 -13.21 17.96 10.29
C GLN A 69 -13.36 16.44 10.32
N TRP A 70 -12.40 15.76 10.95
CA TRP A 70 -12.42 14.31 11.13
C TRP A 70 -13.28 13.90 12.32
N HIS A 71 -14.16 12.91 12.13
CA HIS A 71 -15.09 12.36 13.12
C HIS A 71 -14.84 10.87 13.30
N LEU A 72 -13.81 10.51 14.07
CA LEU A 72 -13.50 9.11 14.38
C LEU A 72 -14.42 8.62 15.51
N GLN A 73 -15.23 7.62 15.20
CA GLN A 73 -16.20 7.03 16.13
C GLN A 73 -15.77 5.63 16.58
N TRP A 74 -16.03 5.32 17.85
CA TRP A 74 -15.58 4.10 18.50
C TRP A 74 -16.75 3.33 19.10
N VAL A 75 -16.67 1.99 19.10
CA VAL A 75 -17.66 1.11 19.73
C VAL A 75 -17.56 1.16 21.27
N GLU A 76 -16.36 1.42 21.79
CA GLU A 76 -16.04 1.45 23.21
C GLU A 76 -15.07 2.61 23.51
N GLU A 77 -14.95 2.96 24.79
CA GLU A 77 -13.98 3.97 25.23
C GLU A 77 -12.53 3.53 24.95
N LEU A 78 -11.69 4.50 24.58
CA LEU A 78 -10.27 4.28 24.34
C LEU A 78 -9.49 4.32 25.67
N LEU A 79 -8.59 3.36 25.83
CA LEU A 79 -7.60 3.32 26.89
C LEU A 79 -6.56 4.42 26.70
N SER A 80 -5.80 4.73 27.75
CA SER A 80 -4.74 5.76 27.71
C SER A 80 -3.66 5.47 26.66
N THR A 81 -3.36 4.20 26.39
CA THR A 81 -2.43 3.78 25.32
C THR A 81 -3.01 4.01 23.92
N GLU A 82 -4.30 3.72 23.73
CA GLU A 82 -5.02 3.93 22.46
C GLU A 82 -5.23 5.42 22.18
N MET A 83 -5.48 6.24 23.21
CA MET A 83 -5.57 7.70 23.07
C MET A 83 -4.28 8.35 22.56
N LYS A 84 -3.11 7.80 22.93
CA LYS A 84 -1.82 8.26 22.36
C LYS A 84 -1.76 7.99 20.87
N ALA A 85 -2.12 6.77 20.46
CA ALA A 85 -2.18 6.39 19.06
C ALA A 85 -3.18 7.25 18.27
N LEU A 86 -4.34 7.55 18.86
CA LEU A 86 -5.32 8.48 18.26
C LEU A 86 -4.75 9.88 18.12
N SER A 87 -3.99 10.37 19.10
CA SER A 87 -3.36 11.69 19.05
C SER A 87 -2.33 11.78 17.92
N GLU A 88 -1.52 10.73 17.74
CA GLU A 88 -0.59 10.62 16.62
C GLU A 88 -1.32 10.61 15.27
N LEU A 89 -2.36 9.78 15.12
CA LEU A 89 -3.16 9.72 13.90
C LEU A 89 -3.81 11.07 13.59
N THR A 90 -4.40 11.73 14.60
CA THR A 90 -5.04 13.04 14.45
C THR A 90 -4.04 14.13 14.03
N CYS A 91 -2.81 14.08 14.57
CA CYS A 91 -1.73 14.99 14.17
C CYS A 91 -1.41 14.84 12.68
N ILE A 92 -1.29 13.60 12.19
CA ILE A 92 -1.06 13.33 10.76
C ILE A 92 -2.23 13.85 9.91
N LEU A 93 -3.46 13.65 10.37
CA LEU A 93 -4.68 14.06 9.67
C LEU A 93 -4.94 15.58 9.65
N THR A 94 -4.26 16.36 10.50
CA THR A 94 -4.52 17.79 10.69
C THR A 94 -4.43 18.60 9.38
N ASN A 95 -3.49 18.25 8.50
CA ASN A 95 -3.28 18.95 7.23
C ASN A 95 -3.81 18.16 6.02
N ILE A 96 -4.71 17.22 6.26
CA ILE A 96 -5.25 16.32 5.23
C ILE A 96 -6.74 16.54 5.13
N SER A 97 -7.18 16.89 3.93
CA SER A 97 -8.59 17.07 3.60
C SER A 97 -8.88 16.48 2.21
N PRO A 98 -10.11 16.01 1.98
CA PRO A 98 -10.56 15.66 0.64
C PRO A 98 -10.48 16.87 -0.30
N THR A 99 -10.46 16.62 -1.61
CA THR A 99 -10.62 17.65 -2.64
C THR A 99 -11.89 17.34 -3.41
N PRO A 100 -13.03 18.04 -3.14
CA PRO A 100 -14.35 17.68 -3.68
C PRO A 100 -14.40 17.54 -5.21
N ASP A 101 -13.65 18.38 -5.92
CA ASP A 101 -13.63 18.42 -7.40
C ASP A 101 -12.64 17.43 -8.03
N SER A 102 -11.90 16.66 -7.23
CA SER A 102 -10.91 15.70 -7.73
C SER A 102 -11.36 14.27 -7.43
N PRO A 103 -11.37 13.35 -8.41
CA PRO A 103 -11.61 11.95 -8.12
C PRO A 103 -10.44 11.34 -7.32
N ASP A 104 -10.72 10.30 -6.56
CA ASP A 104 -9.69 9.45 -5.98
C ASP A 104 -8.90 8.75 -7.09
N ARG A 105 -7.58 8.62 -6.94
CA ARG A 105 -6.69 8.08 -7.99
C ARG A 105 -5.85 6.94 -7.48
N ARG A 106 -5.64 5.90 -8.29
CA ARG A 106 -4.64 4.87 -7.98
C ARG A 106 -3.24 5.39 -8.29
N LYS A 107 -2.27 5.01 -7.46
CA LYS A 107 -0.85 5.31 -7.62
C LYS A 107 -0.06 4.00 -7.59
N TRP A 108 0.79 3.83 -8.60
CA TRP A 108 1.75 2.73 -8.71
C TRP A 108 3.00 3.07 -7.90
N ILE A 109 3.23 2.36 -6.80
CA ILE A 109 4.28 2.67 -5.82
C ILE A 109 5.70 2.51 -6.42
N PRO A 110 6.02 1.46 -7.21
CA PRO A 110 7.35 1.27 -7.78
C PRO A 110 7.81 2.35 -8.77
N ASN A 111 6.92 3.22 -9.23
CA ASN A 111 7.27 4.34 -10.10
C ASN A 111 7.15 5.66 -9.31
N HIS A 112 8.21 6.46 -9.30
CA HIS A 112 8.24 7.78 -8.65
C HIS A 112 7.16 8.73 -9.19
N ALA A 113 6.83 8.65 -10.48
CA ALA A 113 5.75 9.40 -11.11
C ALA A 113 4.36 8.92 -10.66
N GLY A 114 4.28 7.77 -9.98
CA GLY A 114 3.02 7.16 -9.54
C GLY A 114 2.21 6.50 -10.66
N ILE A 115 2.73 6.47 -11.88
CA ILE A 115 2.04 5.97 -13.07
C ILE A 115 2.40 4.51 -13.30
N PHE A 116 1.36 3.68 -13.46
CA PHE A 116 1.52 2.31 -13.90
C PHE A 116 1.98 2.25 -15.36
N SER A 117 3.01 1.48 -15.65
CA SER A 117 3.42 1.16 -17.02
C SER A 117 3.94 -0.27 -17.09
N VAL A 118 3.73 -0.94 -18.21
CA VAL A 118 4.26 -2.31 -18.44
C VAL A 118 5.77 -2.34 -18.20
N ARG A 119 6.50 -1.31 -18.65
CA ARG A 119 7.94 -1.17 -18.43
C ARG A 119 8.30 -1.13 -16.94
N SER A 120 7.66 -0.23 -16.17
CA SER A 120 7.96 -0.12 -14.73
C SER A 120 7.61 -1.38 -13.96
N THR A 121 6.53 -2.07 -14.36
CA THR A 121 6.13 -3.34 -13.75
C THR A 121 7.12 -4.44 -14.08
N TYR A 122 7.57 -4.53 -15.33
CA TYR A 122 8.56 -5.53 -15.74
C TYR A 122 9.91 -5.32 -15.06
N VAL A 123 10.36 -4.07 -14.90
CA VAL A 123 11.57 -3.75 -14.12
C VAL A 123 11.40 -4.14 -12.66
N PHE A 124 10.25 -3.81 -12.05
CA PHE A 124 9.93 -4.20 -10.68
C PHE A 124 9.95 -5.73 -10.49
N LEU A 125 9.29 -6.48 -11.39
CA LEU A 125 9.21 -7.94 -11.30
C LEU A 125 10.58 -8.60 -11.50
N GLN A 126 11.38 -8.15 -12.47
CA GLN A 126 12.75 -8.66 -12.65
C GLN A 126 13.61 -8.42 -11.40
N ASN A 127 13.53 -7.24 -10.79
CA ASN A 127 14.31 -6.94 -9.59
C ASN A 127 13.86 -7.78 -8.39
N ARG A 128 12.57 -8.12 -8.31
CA ARG A 128 12.03 -9.02 -7.30
C ARG A 128 12.55 -10.45 -7.51
N ASP A 129 12.52 -10.95 -8.74
CA ASP A 129 12.95 -12.32 -9.05
C ASP A 129 14.48 -12.46 -8.97
N ALA A 130 15.25 -11.41 -9.28
CA ALA A 130 16.71 -11.38 -9.11
C ALA A 130 17.17 -11.45 -7.64
N GLN A 131 16.26 -11.24 -6.67
CA GLN A 131 16.54 -11.46 -5.24
C GLN A 131 16.28 -12.88 -4.77
N SER A 132 15.67 -13.75 -5.59
CA SER A 132 15.78 -15.19 -5.37
C SER A 132 17.20 -15.59 -5.76
N THR A 133 18.07 -15.69 -4.77
CA THR A 133 19.45 -16.16 -4.94
C THR A 133 19.40 -17.48 -5.70
N PHE A 134 19.94 -17.50 -6.92
CA PHE A 134 20.27 -18.76 -7.57
C PHE A 134 21.20 -19.50 -6.62
N ASP A 135 20.84 -20.74 -6.28
CA ASP A 135 21.64 -21.57 -5.39
C ASP A 135 23.05 -21.67 -6.00
N SER A 136 24.09 -21.38 -5.20
CA SER A 136 25.46 -21.19 -5.71
C SER A 136 25.94 -22.43 -6.46
N ASN A 137 25.50 -23.60 -6.00
CA ASN A 137 25.73 -24.90 -6.65
C ASN A 137 25.17 -24.98 -8.08
N VAL A 138 24.03 -24.36 -8.38
CA VAL A 138 23.40 -24.34 -9.70
C VAL A 138 24.15 -23.37 -10.61
N VAL A 139 24.55 -22.21 -10.08
CA VAL A 139 25.37 -21.24 -10.82
C VAL A 139 26.71 -21.86 -11.19
N ASP A 140 27.38 -22.51 -10.23
CA ASP A 140 28.66 -23.20 -10.45
C ASP A 140 28.49 -24.37 -11.42
N ALA A 141 27.42 -25.15 -11.32
CA ALA A 141 27.14 -26.25 -12.26
C ALA A 141 26.91 -25.74 -13.69
N LEU A 142 26.19 -24.63 -13.87
CA LEU A 142 25.97 -24.02 -15.18
C LEU A 142 27.24 -23.40 -15.77
N GLN A 143 28.06 -22.76 -14.94
CA GLN A 143 29.38 -22.25 -15.34
C GLN A 143 30.25 -23.40 -15.84
N ASN A 144 30.33 -24.49 -15.07
CA ASN A 144 31.09 -25.68 -15.46
C ASN A 144 30.54 -26.34 -16.73
N LEU A 145 29.21 -26.35 -16.92
CA LEU A 145 28.60 -26.90 -18.13
C LEU A 145 29.02 -26.10 -19.38
N TRP A 146 28.98 -24.76 -19.29
CA TRP A 146 29.35 -23.88 -20.40
C TRP A 146 30.83 -23.97 -20.77
N GLU A 147 31.71 -24.14 -19.79
CA GLU A 147 33.15 -24.33 -20.02
C GLU A 147 33.47 -25.68 -20.69
N ASN A 148 32.60 -26.69 -20.56
CA ASN A 148 32.81 -28.01 -21.16
C ASN A 148 32.16 -28.17 -22.56
N ASP A 149 31.23 -27.28 -22.94
CA ASP A 149 30.48 -27.37 -24.20
C ASP A 149 31.08 -26.55 -25.36
N VAL A 150 32.32 -26.03 -25.23
CA VAL A 150 33.06 -25.46 -26.37
C VAL A 150 33.91 -26.56 -27.00
N PRO A 151 33.56 -27.10 -28.19
CA PRO A 151 34.44 -28.03 -28.87
C PRO A 151 35.66 -27.25 -29.35
N SER A 152 36.83 -27.59 -28.82
CA SER A 152 38.11 -27.14 -29.38
C SER A 152 38.21 -27.60 -30.84
N LYS A 153 38.53 -26.66 -31.73
CA LYS A 153 38.65 -26.84 -33.18
C LYS A 153 39.84 -27.70 -33.58
#